data_AF-A0A517P7J4-F1
#
_entry.id   AF-A0A517P7J4-F1
#
_cell.length_a   1.000
_cell.length_b   1.000
_cell.length_c   1.000
_cell.angle_alpha   90.00
_cell.angle_beta   90.00
_cell.angle_gamma   90.00
#
_symmetry.space_group_name_H-M   'P 1'
#
loop_
_entity.id
_entity.type
_entity.pdbx_description
1 polymer ?
#
loop_
_entity_poly.entity_id
_entity_poly.type
_entity_poly.pdbx_seq_one_letter_code
_entity_poly.pdbx_strand_id
1 'polypeptide(L)'
;MTSLQRETGTATMPNRPALDSVMSIRTSLALVDSLAPVRAAVACGDRALCEAVVARHAREFRGGDEDEEFREWAEGMLLCDSPPDAEPGAWNYVIEVLAVHFGLGWDDDTDFNEGWKHNHVWADYRSVLESHIPEAADRLLARLEEGRPLRGRQIEHDGCLFSFLTPEEAAELHAAFAAVDADAVFVSESPAEGSASHQPTPPPAPLTESEATDLLQRILEGDGEAVGDELRILFAKHPMMGGAGPGGSHVTDAAELRDFHNPLVEFLKRAVDRGATLLLQAS
;
A
#
# COMPACT_ATOMS: atom_id res chain seq x y z
N MET A 1 -47.27 -31.27 -25.85
CA MET A 1 -46.29 -30.58 -26.72
C MET A 1 -46.51 -29.10 -26.43
N THR A 2 -45.67 -28.40 -25.68
CA THR A 2 -44.27 -28.10 -26.00
C THR A 2 -43.44 -27.85 -24.72
N SER A 3 -42.17 -28.21 -24.83
CA SER A 3 -41.12 -28.22 -23.81
C SER A 3 -40.73 -26.80 -23.32
N LEU A 4 -40.53 -26.65 -22.00
CA LEU A 4 -39.82 -25.50 -21.40
C LEU A 4 -38.39 -25.95 -21.10
N GLN A 5 -37.45 -25.54 -21.95
CA GLN A 5 -36.02 -25.75 -21.72
C GLN A 5 -35.53 -24.76 -20.65
N ARG A 6 -34.81 -25.30 -19.67
CA ARG A 6 -33.98 -24.56 -18.71
C ARG A 6 -32.77 -24.00 -19.47
N GLU A 7 -32.61 -22.68 -19.47
CA GLU A 7 -31.32 -22.05 -19.76
C GLU A 7 -30.55 -21.91 -18.45
N THR A 8 -29.51 -22.71 -18.32
CA THR A 8 -28.44 -22.54 -17.33
C THR A 8 -27.53 -21.41 -17.82
N GLY A 9 -27.80 -20.20 -17.38
CA GLY A 9 -26.86 -19.08 -17.52
C GLY A 9 -25.70 -19.27 -16.56
N THR A 10 -24.56 -19.73 -17.08
CA THR A 10 -23.26 -19.58 -16.42
C THR A 10 -22.97 -18.09 -16.28
N ALA A 11 -23.06 -17.58 -15.05
CA ALA A 11 -22.63 -16.23 -14.72
C ALA A 11 -21.11 -16.17 -14.84
N THR A 12 -20.62 -15.63 -15.95
CA THR A 12 -19.24 -15.18 -16.10
C THR A 12 -19.03 -14.05 -15.10
N MET A 13 -18.15 -14.28 -14.12
CA MET A 13 -17.67 -13.24 -13.21
C MET A 13 -17.08 -12.09 -14.04
N PRO A 14 -17.35 -10.81 -13.71
CA PRO A 14 -16.66 -9.71 -14.35
C PRO A 14 -15.16 -9.81 -14.04
N ASN A 15 -14.33 -9.69 -15.08
CA ASN A 15 -12.88 -9.55 -14.97
C ASN A 15 -12.54 -8.49 -13.90
N ARG A 16 -11.96 -8.91 -12.77
CA ARG A 16 -11.19 -8.01 -11.91
C ARG A 16 -10.08 -7.40 -12.79
N PRO A 17 -9.89 -6.06 -12.82
CA PRO A 17 -8.67 -5.52 -13.38
C PRO A 17 -7.48 -6.16 -12.63
N ALA A 18 -6.46 -6.56 -13.38
CA ALA A 18 -5.23 -7.08 -12.80
C ALA A 18 -4.69 -6.04 -11.82
N LEU A 19 -4.39 -6.47 -10.59
CA LEU A 19 -3.67 -5.73 -9.56
C LEU A 19 -2.20 -5.49 -9.96
N ASP A 20 -1.96 -5.12 -11.21
CA ASP A 20 -0.65 -4.76 -11.69
C ASP A 20 -0.34 -3.35 -11.18
N SER A 21 0.42 -3.30 -10.08
CA SER A 21 1.25 -2.17 -9.68
C SER A 21 0.52 -0.89 -9.24
N VAL A 22 0.04 -0.87 -8.00
CA VAL A 22 0.04 0.36 -7.17
C VAL A 22 0.46 0.01 -5.74
N MET A 23 1.74 -0.34 -5.53
CA MET A 23 2.39 -0.26 -4.21
C MET A 23 3.83 0.24 -4.32
N SER A 24 4.06 1.27 -5.15
CA SER A 24 5.25 2.12 -5.07
C SER A 24 5.03 3.26 -4.06
N ILE A 25 4.49 2.93 -2.90
CA ILE A 25 3.98 3.85 -1.89
C ILE A 25 4.38 3.25 -0.54
N ARG A 26 5.15 3.97 0.29
CA ARG A 26 5.60 3.46 1.59
C ARG A 26 4.35 3.24 2.44
N THR A 27 4.05 1.98 2.69
CA THR A 27 2.90 1.59 3.51
C THR A 27 3.32 1.44 4.95
N SER A 28 2.50 1.95 5.85
CA SER A 28 2.67 1.82 7.30
C SER A 28 1.35 1.43 7.95
N LEU A 29 1.46 0.68 9.04
CA LEU A 29 0.34 0.35 9.92
C LEU A 29 0.51 1.09 11.25
N ALA A 30 -0.55 1.72 11.73
CA ALA A 30 -0.57 2.37 13.04
C ALA A 30 -1.73 1.84 13.88
N LEU A 31 -1.55 1.84 15.20
CA LEU A 31 -2.60 1.58 16.16
C LEU A 31 -3.05 2.88 16.80
N VAL A 32 -4.35 3.13 16.74
CA VAL A 32 -5.01 4.28 17.38
C VAL A 32 -6.18 3.81 18.23
N ASP A 33 -6.36 4.39 19.42
CA ASP A 33 -7.41 3.95 20.36
C ASP A 33 -8.81 4.02 19.72
N SER A 34 -9.07 5.10 18.98
CA SER A 34 -10.32 5.27 18.25
C SER A 34 -10.19 6.33 17.17
N LEU A 35 -10.74 6.06 15.98
CA LEU A 35 -10.91 7.09 14.95
C LEU A 35 -12.19 7.92 15.13
N ALA A 36 -13.05 7.65 16.12
CA ALA A 36 -14.32 8.38 16.26
C ALA A 36 -14.15 9.91 16.37
N PRO A 37 -13.19 10.45 17.15
CA PRO A 37 -12.93 11.89 17.19
C PRO A 37 -12.41 12.45 15.86
N VAL A 38 -11.51 11.73 15.18
CA VAL A 38 -10.99 12.10 13.85
C VAL A 38 -12.12 12.16 12.83
N ARG A 39 -12.99 11.14 12.82
CA ARG A 39 -14.18 11.10 11.96
C ARG A 39 -15.14 12.24 12.26
N ALA A 40 -15.32 12.62 13.53
CA ALA A 40 -16.16 13.74 13.91
C ALA A 40 -15.60 15.11 13.48
N ALA A 41 -14.27 15.20 13.28
CA ALA A 41 -13.60 16.41 12.86
C ALA A 41 -13.77 16.72 11.36
N VAL A 42 -14.04 15.71 10.52
CA VAL A 42 -14.29 15.90 9.08
C VAL A 42 -15.53 16.77 8.87
N ALA A 43 -15.34 17.88 8.15
CA ALA A 43 -16.34 18.92 7.90
C ALA A 43 -16.97 19.48 9.18
N CYS A 44 -16.20 19.63 10.26
CA CYS A 44 -16.72 20.17 11.51
C CYS A 44 -16.89 21.69 11.51
N GLY A 45 -16.20 22.40 10.61
CA GLY A 45 -16.23 23.86 10.52
C GLY A 45 -15.48 24.58 11.65
N ASP A 46 -14.74 23.86 12.49
CA ASP A 46 -14.01 24.43 13.62
C ASP A 46 -12.65 25.00 13.17
N ARG A 47 -12.62 26.31 12.93
CA ARG A 47 -11.39 27.04 12.58
C ARG A 47 -10.34 26.97 13.69
N ALA A 48 -10.73 26.93 14.97
CA ALA A 48 -9.79 26.89 16.07
C ALA A 48 -9.09 25.53 16.15
N LEU A 49 -9.82 24.43 15.91
CA LEU A 49 -9.24 23.11 15.75
C LEU A 49 -8.26 23.07 14.56
N CYS A 50 -8.65 23.61 13.41
CA CYS A 50 -7.79 23.66 12.23
C CYS A 50 -6.46 24.38 12.53
N GLU A 51 -6.50 25.57 13.11
CA GLU A 51 -5.26 26.29 13.46
C GLU A 51 -4.43 25.56 14.52
N ALA A 52 -5.07 24.86 15.46
CA ALA A 52 -4.36 24.06 16.47
C ALA A 52 -3.65 22.84 15.85
N VAL A 53 -4.26 22.20 14.85
CA VAL A 53 -3.70 21.07 14.09
C VAL A 53 -2.52 21.55 13.23
N VAL A 54 -2.69 22.63 12.47
CA VAL A 54 -1.61 23.23 11.67
C VAL A 54 -0.44 23.68 12.55
N ALA A 55 -0.71 24.36 13.67
CA ALA A 55 0.33 24.76 14.61
C ALA A 55 1.00 23.58 15.33
N ARG A 56 0.33 22.43 15.43
CA ARG A 56 0.94 21.19 15.92
C ARG A 56 1.88 20.61 14.88
N HIS A 57 1.43 20.48 13.63
CA HIS A 57 2.25 20.00 12.51
C HIS A 57 3.57 20.79 12.41
N ALA A 58 3.48 22.12 12.33
CA ALA A 58 4.64 23.00 12.20
C ALA A 58 5.65 22.87 13.37
N ARG A 59 5.17 22.55 14.58
CA ARG A 59 6.04 22.37 15.77
C ARG A 59 6.71 21.01 15.81
N GLU A 60 6.00 19.96 15.43
CA GLU A 60 6.41 18.57 15.65
C GLU A 60 7.14 17.99 14.42
N PHE A 61 6.80 18.45 13.22
CA PHE A 61 7.25 17.83 11.96
C PHE A 61 8.16 18.74 11.09
N ARG A 62 8.36 20.02 11.47
CA ARG A 62 9.29 21.04 10.91
C ARG A 62 9.08 21.51 9.45
N GLY A 63 8.49 22.71 9.28
CA GLY A 63 9.12 23.92 8.72
C GLY A 63 9.64 23.92 7.28
N GLY A 64 8.77 24.18 6.30
CA GLY A 64 9.10 24.37 4.88
C GLY A 64 7.84 24.58 4.01
N ASP A 65 7.95 24.44 2.68
CA ASP A 65 6.80 24.47 1.75
C ASP A 65 5.75 23.40 2.10
N GLU A 66 6.16 22.33 2.80
CA GLU A 66 5.30 21.27 3.36
C GLU A 66 4.25 21.81 4.37
N ASP A 67 4.49 22.97 5.01
CA ASP A 67 3.51 23.58 5.92
C ASP A 67 2.33 24.23 5.17
N GLU A 68 2.54 24.70 3.94
CA GLU A 68 1.47 25.25 3.09
C GLU A 68 0.57 24.13 2.56
N GLU A 69 1.17 23.05 2.05
CA GLU A 69 0.43 21.85 1.59
C GLU A 69 -0.37 21.22 2.74
N PHE A 70 0.25 21.04 3.91
CA PHE A 70 -0.46 20.50 5.07
C PHE A 70 -1.64 21.39 5.49
N ARG A 71 -1.47 22.72 5.45
CA ARG A 71 -2.58 23.65 5.75
C ARG A 71 -3.73 23.46 4.77
N GLU A 72 -3.45 23.32 3.48
CA GLU A 72 -4.49 23.05 2.48
C GLU A 72 -5.24 21.75 2.77
N TRP A 73 -4.54 20.67 3.11
CA TRP A 73 -5.18 19.40 3.47
C TRP A 73 -6.01 19.52 4.76
N ALA A 74 -5.48 20.18 5.78
CA ALA A 74 -6.18 20.38 7.05
C ALA A 74 -7.44 21.25 6.88
N GLU A 75 -7.36 22.33 6.11
CA GLU A 75 -8.52 23.17 5.79
C GLU A 75 -9.53 22.39 4.94
N GLY A 76 -9.08 21.64 3.94
CA GLY A 76 -9.92 20.78 3.11
C GLY A 76 -10.67 19.70 3.90
N MET A 77 -10.04 19.12 4.92
CA MET A 77 -10.64 18.11 5.77
C MET A 77 -11.59 18.70 6.82
N LEU A 78 -11.15 19.74 7.53
CA LEU A 78 -11.85 20.23 8.73
C LEU A 78 -12.91 21.29 8.43
N LEU A 79 -12.70 22.08 7.36
CA LEU A 79 -13.47 23.29 7.08
C LEU A 79 -14.28 23.22 5.79
N CYS A 80 -14.28 22.08 5.10
CA CYS A 80 -15.22 21.85 4.02
C CYS A 80 -16.67 21.92 4.52
N ASP A 81 -17.58 22.38 3.66
CA ASP A 81 -19.00 22.58 4.00
C ASP A 81 -19.70 21.27 4.38
N SER A 82 -19.25 20.16 3.81
CA SER A 82 -19.73 18.82 4.07
C SER A 82 -18.65 17.79 3.72
N PRO A 83 -18.68 16.58 4.32
CA PRO A 83 -17.76 15.53 3.93
C PRO A 83 -17.88 15.24 2.43
N PRO A 84 -16.78 15.21 1.67
CA PRO A 84 -16.83 14.95 0.24
C PRO A 84 -17.23 13.50 -0.04
N ASP A 85 -17.79 13.24 -1.21
CA ASP A 85 -18.12 11.86 -1.63
C ASP A 85 -16.84 11.01 -1.80
N ALA A 86 -15.76 11.61 -2.29
CA ALA A 86 -14.42 11.03 -2.37
C ALA A 86 -13.47 11.82 -1.45
N GLU A 87 -12.92 11.16 -0.42
CA GLU A 87 -11.98 11.78 0.51
C GLU A 87 -10.54 11.68 -0.04
N PRO A 88 -9.78 12.80 -0.14
CA PRO A 88 -8.38 12.79 -0.58
C PRO A 88 -7.51 11.85 0.24
N GLY A 89 -6.70 11.03 -0.42
CA GLY A 89 -5.75 10.12 0.21
C GLY A 89 -4.72 10.84 1.09
N ALA A 90 -4.32 12.06 0.69
CA ALA A 90 -3.41 12.92 1.44
C ALA A 90 -3.94 13.37 2.82
N TRP A 91 -5.21 13.09 3.15
CA TRP A 91 -5.70 13.26 4.52
C TRP A 91 -5.03 12.31 5.52
N ASN A 92 -4.32 11.27 5.06
CA ASN A 92 -3.48 10.42 5.91
C ASN A 92 -2.55 11.25 6.83
N TYR A 93 -1.93 12.31 6.31
CA TYR A 93 -1.06 13.21 7.10
C TYR A 93 -1.84 13.97 8.18
N VAL A 94 -3.07 14.38 7.88
CA VAL A 94 -3.92 15.12 8.83
C VAL A 94 -4.45 14.20 9.95
N ILE A 95 -4.76 12.94 9.61
CA ILE A 95 -5.26 11.92 10.54
C ILE A 95 -4.26 11.69 11.68
N GLU A 96 -2.96 11.55 11.36
CA GLU A 96 -1.90 11.38 12.35
C GLU A 96 -1.88 12.55 13.34
N VAL A 97 -1.81 13.78 12.83
CA VAL A 97 -1.75 14.98 13.69
C VAL A 97 -3.02 15.12 14.54
N LEU A 98 -4.20 14.79 14.00
CA LEU A 98 -5.45 14.77 14.77
C LEU A 98 -5.45 13.69 15.86
N ALA A 99 -4.95 12.50 15.58
CA ALA A 99 -4.85 11.42 16.56
C ALA A 99 -3.99 11.85 17.75
N VAL A 100 -2.84 12.48 17.50
CA VAL A 100 -1.99 13.01 18.57
C VAL A 100 -2.63 14.23 19.24
N HIS A 101 -3.28 15.13 18.50
CA HIS A 101 -4.01 16.28 19.07
C HIS A 101 -5.09 15.83 20.08
N PHE A 102 -5.86 14.80 19.75
CA PHE A 102 -6.90 14.25 20.61
C PHE A 102 -6.38 13.28 21.68
N GLY A 103 -5.07 12.97 21.68
CA GLY A 103 -4.47 12.07 22.65
C GLY A 103 -4.91 10.61 22.49
N LEU A 104 -5.14 10.15 21.26
CA LEU A 104 -5.70 8.82 20.95
C LEU A 104 -4.67 7.69 20.97
N GLY A 105 -3.47 7.95 21.50
CA GLY A 105 -2.32 7.04 21.49
C GLY A 105 -1.94 6.61 20.08
N TRP A 106 -0.89 7.18 19.52
CA TRP A 106 -0.34 6.74 18.24
C TRP A 106 0.76 5.71 18.49
N ASP A 107 0.67 4.55 17.86
CA ASP A 107 1.69 3.52 17.92
C ASP A 107 1.92 2.92 16.53
N ASP A 108 3.01 3.33 15.92
CA ASP A 108 3.53 2.87 14.63
C ASP A 108 4.94 2.26 14.77
N ASP A 109 5.41 2.05 16.00
CA ASP A 109 6.76 1.57 16.29
C ASP A 109 6.81 0.05 16.26
N THR A 110 6.95 -0.50 15.04
CA THR A 110 6.96 -1.94 14.81
C THR A 110 7.92 -2.37 13.70
N ASP A 111 8.50 -3.56 13.85
CA ASP A 111 9.32 -4.24 12.85
C ASP A 111 8.62 -4.34 11.48
N PHE A 112 7.28 -4.33 11.46
CA PHE A 112 6.50 -4.22 10.24
C PHE A 112 6.85 -2.91 9.52
N ASN A 113 6.71 -1.74 10.16
CA ASN A 113 6.94 -0.44 9.53
C ASN A 113 8.40 -0.08 9.24
N GLU A 114 9.36 -0.79 9.86
CA GLU A 114 10.80 -0.55 9.67
C GLU A 114 11.33 -1.11 8.33
N GLY A 115 10.59 -2.03 7.68
CA GLY A 115 11.04 -2.71 6.46
C GLY A 115 10.51 -2.07 5.16
N TRP A 116 11.35 -2.03 4.12
CA TRP A 116 10.93 -1.74 2.73
C TRP A 116 10.27 -2.97 2.07
N LYS A 117 10.15 -4.08 2.83
CA LYS A 117 9.70 -5.38 2.34
C LYS A 117 8.29 -5.34 1.78
N HIS A 118 7.38 -4.52 2.33
CA HIS A 118 6.00 -4.37 1.85
C HIS A 118 5.92 -4.15 0.34
N ASN A 119 6.78 -3.28 -0.20
CA ASN A 119 6.66 -2.82 -1.59
C ASN A 119 6.89 -3.94 -2.63
N HIS A 120 7.62 -5.00 -2.28
CA HIS A 120 7.87 -6.12 -3.19
C HIS A 120 7.25 -7.45 -2.72
N VAL A 121 7.07 -7.64 -1.42
CA VAL A 121 6.54 -8.89 -0.85
C VAL A 121 5.01 -8.96 -0.93
N TRP A 122 4.31 -7.83 -0.88
CA TRP A 122 2.85 -7.80 -0.64
C TRP A 122 2.05 -8.58 -1.69
N ALA A 123 2.33 -8.39 -2.98
CA ALA A 123 1.58 -9.04 -4.05
C ALA A 123 1.72 -10.58 -4.03
N ASP A 124 2.95 -11.08 -3.87
CA ASP A 124 3.23 -12.52 -3.76
C ASP A 124 2.60 -13.09 -2.48
N TYR A 125 2.72 -12.37 -1.37
CA TYR A 125 2.11 -12.74 -0.10
C TYR A 125 0.58 -12.85 -0.21
N ARG A 126 -0.10 -11.87 -0.82
CA ARG A 126 -1.56 -11.88 -1.03
C ARG A 126 -2.01 -13.04 -1.91
N SER A 127 -1.28 -13.28 -3.01
CA SER A 127 -1.57 -14.37 -3.95
C SER A 127 -1.54 -15.74 -3.28
N VAL A 128 -0.52 -16.00 -2.46
CA VAL A 128 -0.44 -17.26 -1.69
C VAL A 128 -1.55 -17.30 -0.64
N LEU A 129 -1.67 -16.24 0.17
CA LEU A 129 -2.54 -16.21 1.34
C LEU A 129 -4.04 -16.33 1.02
N GLU A 130 -4.52 -15.80 -0.11
CA GLU A 130 -5.96 -15.76 -0.49
C GLU A 130 -6.62 -17.14 -0.39
N SER A 131 -5.90 -18.22 -0.73
CA SER A 131 -6.40 -19.59 -0.69
C SER A 131 -6.35 -20.26 0.70
N HIS A 132 -5.70 -19.62 1.67
CA HIS A 132 -5.43 -20.16 3.01
C HIS A 132 -6.16 -19.43 4.13
N ILE A 133 -6.88 -18.35 3.83
CA ILE A 133 -7.70 -17.61 4.80
C ILE A 133 -9.19 -17.67 4.43
N PRO A 134 -10.10 -17.50 5.40
CA PRO A 134 -11.52 -17.37 5.10
C PRO A 134 -11.81 -16.14 4.22
N GLU A 135 -12.81 -16.24 3.35
CA GLU A 135 -13.26 -15.13 2.47
C GLU A 135 -13.57 -13.84 3.26
N ALA A 136 -14.04 -13.96 4.50
CA ALA A 136 -14.30 -12.80 5.35
C ALA A 136 -13.02 -12.03 5.71
N ALA A 137 -11.93 -12.72 6.02
CA ALA A 137 -10.64 -12.11 6.31
C ALA A 137 -10.02 -11.51 5.04
N ASP A 138 -10.15 -12.20 3.89
CA ASP A 138 -9.70 -11.66 2.60
C ASP A 138 -10.41 -10.33 2.26
N ARG A 139 -11.73 -10.24 2.51
CA ARG A 139 -12.46 -8.98 2.34
C ARG A 139 -11.98 -7.86 3.27
N LEU A 140 -11.46 -8.17 4.46
CA LEU A 140 -10.90 -7.15 5.35
C LEU A 140 -9.55 -6.64 4.83
N LEU A 141 -8.72 -7.52 4.25
CA LEU A 141 -7.49 -7.11 3.57
C LEU A 141 -7.79 -6.26 2.34
N ALA A 142 -8.74 -6.68 1.51
CA ALA A 142 -9.16 -5.91 0.34
C ALA A 142 -9.61 -4.50 0.75
N ARG A 143 -10.32 -4.34 1.87
CA ARG A 143 -10.67 -3.00 2.40
C ARG A 143 -9.45 -2.17 2.80
N LEU A 144 -8.41 -2.79 3.34
CA LEU A 144 -7.16 -2.08 3.66
C LEU A 144 -6.48 -1.59 2.37
N GLU A 145 -6.49 -2.39 1.33
CA GLU A 145 -5.88 -2.11 0.01
C GLU A 145 -6.69 -1.07 -0.81
N GLU A 146 -8.02 -1.15 -0.77
CA GLU A 146 -8.92 -0.27 -1.52
C GLU A 146 -9.13 1.10 -0.86
N GLY A 147 -8.75 1.23 0.41
CA GLY A 147 -9.04 2.44 1.20
C GLY A 147 -10.39 2.40 1.89
N ARG A 148 -10.50 3.14 2.99
CA ARG A 148 -11.77 3.29 3.72
C ARG A 148 -11.95 4.74 4.18
N PRO A 149 -12.95 5.47 3.65
CA PRO A 149 -13.19 6.86 4.04
C PRO A 149 -13.67 6.96 5.49
N LEU A 150 -13.39 8.09 6.12
CA LEU A 150 -13.85 8.44 7.46
C LEU A 150 -15.37 8.71 7.46
N ARG A 151 -15.87 9.48 6.48
CA ARG A 151 -17.28 9.88 6.38
C ARG A 151 -17.85 9.79 4.96
N GLY A 152 -17.02 9.97 3.94
CA GLY A 152 -17.37 9.88 2.52
C GLY A 152 -17.73 8.47 2.07
N ARG A 153 -17.78 8.26 0.74
CA ARG A 153 -18.14 6.98 0.12
C ARG A 153 -16.94 6.18 -0.36
N GLN A 154 -15.89 6.86 -0.77
CA GLN A 154 -14.65 6.26 -1.26
C GLN A 154 -13.43 7.14 -0.96
N ILE A 155 -12.24 6.60 -1.13
CA ILE A 155 -10.98 7.35 -1.11
C ILE A 155 -10.65 7.78 -2.55
N GLU A 156 -10.09 8.98 -2.69
CA GLU A 156 -9.42 9.43 -3.91
C GLU A 156 -7.94 9.02 -3.84
N HIS A 157 -7.47 8.29 -4.86
CA HIS A 157 -6.07 7.87 -4.97
C HIS A 157 -5.23 8.98 -5.63
N ASP A 158 -4.81 9.95 -4.83
CA ASP A 158 -4.02 11.13 -5.21
C ASP A 158 -2.49 10.89 -5.08
N GLY A 159 -2.07 9.63 -5.07
CA GLY A 159 -0.72 9.21 -4.71
C GLY A 159 -0.58 8.81 -3.24
N CYS A 160 -1.57 9.13 -2.40
CA CYS A 160 -1.68 8.67 -1.02
C CYS A 160 -2.91 7.76 -0.83
N LEU A 161 -2.95 7.03 0.28
CA LEU A 161 -4.07 6.21 0.69
C LEU A 161 -4.16 6.16 2.22
N PHE A 162 -5.38 6.07 2.75
CA PHE A 162 -5.59 5.55 4.10
C PHE A 162 -6.77 4.57 4.15
N SER A 163 -6.70 3.65 5.10
CA SER A 163 -7.78 2.72 5.42
C SER A 163 -7.74 2.34 6.89
N PHE A 164 -8.79 1.70 7.40
CA PHE A 164 -8.81 1.23 8.78
C PHE A 164 -9.71 0.01 9.00
N LEU A 165 -9.33 -0.79 9.99
CA LEU A 165 -10.17 -1.81 10.59
C LEU A 165 -10.56 -1.41 12.01
N THR A 166 -11.84 -1.56 12.32
CA THR A 166 -12.35 -1.48 13.70
C THR A 166 -11.69 -2.55 14.59
N PRO A 167 -11.72 -2.41 15.92
CA PRO A 167 -11.16 -3.42 16.82
C PRO A 167 -11.71 -4.83 16.57
N GLU A 168 -13.00 -4.95 16.26
CA GLU A 168 -13.65 -6.21 15.95
C GLU A 168 -13.15 -6.81 14.62
N GLU A 169 -13.00 -5.97 13.59
CA GLU A 169 -12.46 -6.39 12.29
C GLU A 169 -10.97 -6.78 12.39
N ALA A 170 -10.18 -6.04 13.18
CA ALA A 170 -8.79 -6.39 13.45
C ALA A 170 -8.68 -7.74 14.19
N ALA A 171 -9.59 -8.02 15.13
CA ALA A 171 -9.66 -9.31 15.81
C ALA A 171 -10.05 -10.46 14.89
N GLU A 172 -10.99 -10.25 13.97
CA GLU A 172 -11.34 -11.22 12.94
C GLU A 172 -10.16 -11.53 12.01
N LEU A 173 -9.45 -10.48 11.56
CA LEU A 173 -8.28 -10.63 10.72
C LEU A 173 -7.13 -11.35 11.44
N HIS A 174 -6.85 -10.97 12.69
CA HIS A 174 -5.86 -11.64 13.54
C HIS A 174 -6.17 -13.13 13.70
N ALA A 175 -7.42 -13.48 14.02
CA ALA A 175 -7.81 -14.87 14.24
C ALA A 175 -7.64 -15.72 12.97
N ALA A 176 -7.93 -15.17 11.80
CA ALA A 176 -7.70 -15.84 10.54
C ALA A 176 -6.21 -16.04 10.24
N PHE A 177 -5.39 -15.01 10.47
CA PHE A 177 -3.96 -15.05 10.17
C PHE A 177 -3.21 -15.95 11.15
N ALA A 178 -3.51 -15.88 12.44
CA ALA A 178 -2.89 -16.72 13.47
C ALA A 178 -3.21 -18.21 13.31
N ALA A 179 -4.23 -18.57 12.52
CA ALA A 179 -4.57 -19.95 12.19
C ALA A 179 -3.78 -20.49 10.97
N VAL A 180 -3.04 -19.63 10.26
CA VAL A 180 -2.22 -20.02 9.12
C VAL A 180 -0.95 -20.71 9.63
N ASP A 181 -0.72 -21.94 9.17
CA ASP A 181 0.56 -22.62 9.36
C ASP A 181 1.58 -22.05 8.37
N ALA A 182 2.30 -20.99 8.79
CA ALA A 182 3.23 -20.27 7.94
C ALA A 182 4.32 -21.18 7.33
N ASP A 183 4.76 -22.22 8.04
CA ASP A 183 5.76 -23.17 7.54
C ASP A 183 5.21 -24.11 6.46
N ALA A 184 3.92 -24.43 6.52
CA ALA A 184 3.26 -25.24 5.51
C ALA A 184 2.81 -24.42 4.29
N VAL A 185 2.40 -23.17 4.50
CA VAL A 185 1.88 -22.28 3.45
C VAL A 185 3.01 -21.64 2.64
N PHE A 186 4.06 -21.17 3.32
CA PHE A 186 5.19 -20.51 2.69
C PHE A 186 6.37 -21.49 2.61
N VAL A 187 6.22 -22.48 1.74
CA VAL A 187 7.27 -23.48 1.46
C VAL A 187 8.19 -22.98 0.36
N SER A 188 9.50 -23.08 0.60
CA SER A 188 10.48 -22.98 -0.48
C SER A 188 10.30 -24.22 -1.35
N GLU A 189 9.73 -24.09 -2.54
CA GLU A 189 10.05 -25.07 -3.57
C GLU A 189 11.54 -24.92 -3.84
N SER A 190 12.38 -25.74 -3.19
CA SER A 190 13.69 -26.03 -3.76
C SER A 190 13.41 -26.56 -5.16
N PRO A 191 13.96 -25.94 -6.21
CA PRO A 191 13.76 -26.47 -7.54
C PRO A 191 14.25 -27.91 -7.50
N ALA A 192 13.32 -28.85 -7.70
CA ALA A 192 13.66 -30.25 -7.85
C ALA A 192 14.76 -30.31 -8.92
N GLU A 193 15.92 -30.84 -8.57
CA GLU A 193 17.00 -31.14 -9.51
C GLU A 193 16.43 -32.00 -10.63
N GLY A 194 16.04 -31.38 -11.74
CA GLY A 194 15.25 -32.08 -12.73
C GLY A 194 14.57 -31.22 -13.78
N SER A 195 15.21 -30.18 -14.31
CA SER A 195 14.90 -29.69 -15.66
C SER A 195 16.02 -28.87 -16.28
N ALA A 196 16.44 -29.33 -17.46
CA ALA A 196 17.31 -28.77 -18.49
C ALA A 196 18.14 -27.50 -18.17
N SER A 197 19.47 -27.67 -18.24
CA SER A 197 20.47 -26.65 -18.53
C SER A 197 19.96 -25.51 -19.43
N HIS A 198 19.69 -24.35 -18.84
CA HIS A 198 19.84 -23.05 -19.50
C HIS A 198 21.08 -22.40 -18.90
N GLN A 199 22.18 -22.37 -19.67
CA GLN A 199 23.30 -21.52 -19.32
C GLN A 199 22.82 -20.05 -19.39
N PRO A 200 23.06 -19.23 -18.35
CA PRO A 200 22.81 -17.80 -18.46
C PRO A 200 23.73 -17.21 -19.52
N THR A 201 23.16 -16.53 -20.51
CA THR A 201 23.93 -15.70 -21.44
C THR A 201 24.65 -14.61 -20.65
N PRO A 202 25.95 -14.35 -20.91
CA PRO A 202 26.68 -13.30 -20.21
C PRO A 202 26.01 -11.94 -20.47
N PRO A 203 26.00 -11.03 -19.48
CA PRO A 203 25.41 -9.71 -19.65
C PRO A 203 26.13 -8.95 -20.76
N PRO A 204 25.39 -8.16 -21.58
CA PRO A 204 25.99 -7.35 -22.64
C PRO A 204 26.93 -6.29 -22.04
N ALA A 205 27.96 -5.92 -22.81
CA ALA A 205 28.97 -4.95 -22.39
C ALA A 205 28.36 -3.57 -22.10
N PRO A 206 28.92 -2.81 -21.13
CA PRO A 206 28.48 -1.47 -20.80
C PRO A 206 28.70 -0.49 -21.97
N LEU A 207 27.89 0.56 -22.01
CA LEU A 207 27.97 1.59 -23.05
C LEU A 207 29.19 2.48 -22.84
N THR A 208 29.74 2.96 -23.95
CA THR A 208 30.78 3.97 -23.95
C THR A 208 30.18 5.36 -23.67
N GLU A 209 31.01 6.27 -23.15
CA GLU A 209 30.61 7.65 -22.81
C GLU A 209 30.05 8.42 -24.01
N SER A 210 30.52 8.09 -25.23
CA SER A 210 29.99 8.63 -26.49
C SER A 210 28.57 8.16 -26.76
N GLU A 211 28.27 6.87 -26.55
CA GLU A 211 26.93 6.31 -26.78
C GLU A 211 25.91 6.82 -25.76
N ALA A 212 26.34 7.05 -24.51
CA ALA A 212 25.48 7.64 -23.48
C ALA A 212 25.13 9.11 -23.77
N THR A 213 26.07 9.86 -24.33
CA THR A 213 25.88 11.29 -24.67
C THR A 213 24.94 11.47 -25.86
N ASP A 214 25.12 10.67 -26.91
CA ASP A 214 24.23 10.69 -28.10
C ASP A 214 22.78 10.33 -27.76
N LEU A 215 22.59 9.39 -26.81
CA LEU A 215 21.26 9.00 -26.34
C LEU A 215 20.57 10.14 -25.58
N LEU A 216 21.28 10.79 -24.65
CA LEU A 216 20.76 11.93 -23.88
C LEU A 216 20.35 13.09 -24.79
N GLN A 217 21.12 13.32 -25.86
CA GLN A 217 20.81 14.37 -26.82
C GLN A 217 19.56 14.04 -27.65
N ARG A 218 19.36 12.78 -28.05
CA ARG A 218 18.14 12.32 -28.73
C ARG A 218 16.88 12.40 -27.85
N ILE A 219 17.03 12.15 -26.54
CA ILE A 219 15.95 12.32 -25.55
C ILE A 219 15.50 13.78 -25.46
N LEU A 220 16.45 14.71 -25.43
CA LEU A 220 16.18 16.15 -25.30
C LEU A 220 15.59 16.76 -26.59
N GLU A 221 15.83 16.15 -27.74
CA GLU A 221 15.35 16.61 -29.05
C GLU A 221 13.92 16.12 -29.40
N GLY A 222 13.27 15.34 -28.52
CA GLY A 222 11.82 15.13 -28.57
C GLY A 222 11.31 14.00 -29.47
N ASP A 223 12.13 13.00 -29.78
CA ASP A 223 11.74 11.83 -30.58
C ASP A 223 11.16 10.71 -29.68
N GLY A 224 10.05 11.03 -28.99
CA GLY A 224 9.55 10.29 -27.81
C GLY A 224 9.19 8.81 -28.01
N GLU A 225 8.91 8.36 -29.23
CA GLU A 225 8.49 6.97 -29.48
C GLU A 225 9.68 6.03 -29.72
N ALA A 226 10.76 6.50 -30.38
CA ALA A 226 11.99 5.72 -30.58
C ALA A 226 12.89 5.67 -29.33
N VAL A 227 12.78 6.70 -28.49
CA VAL A 227 13.54 6.85 -27.24
C VAL A 227 13.04 5.91 -26.14
N GLY A 228 11.75 5.55 -26.15
CA GLY A 228 11.15 4.69 -25.13
C GLY A 228 11.74 3.28 -25.07
N ASP A 229 12.02 2.67 -26.23
CA ASP A 229 12.57 1.32 -26.30
C ASP A 229 14.10 1.29 -26.04
N GLU A 230 14.83 2.32 -26.48
CA GLU A 230 16.27 2.45 -26.16
C GLU A 230 16.50 2.75 -24.67
N LEU A 231 15.64 3.55 -24.02
CA LEU A 231 15.69 3.80 -22.57
C LEU A 231 15.39 2.52 -21.77
N ARG A 232 14.40 1.71 -22.19
CA ARG A 232 14.13 0.41 -21.54
C ARG A 232 15.36 -0.51 -21.59
N ILE A 233 16.06 -0.54 -22.72
CA ILE A 233 17.31 -1.32 -22.87
C ILE A 233 18.44 -0.73 -22.02
N LEU A 234 18.51 0.60 -21.86
CA LEU A 234 19.51 1.25 -21.01
C LEU A 234 19.30 1.00 -19.52
N PHE A 235 18.07 1.14 -19.04
CA PHE A 235 17.70 0.86 -17.65
C PHE A 235 17.95 -0.61 -17.31
N ALA A 236 17.76 -1.52 -18.26
CA ALA A 236 18.14 -2.93 -18.08
C ALA A 236 19.67 -3.16 -18.01
N LYS A 237 20.50 -2.25 -18.55
CA LYS A 237 21.97 -2.40 -18.65
C LYS A 237 22.75 -1.66 -17.55
N HIS A 238 22.21 -0.57 -17.01
CA HIS A 238 22.85 0.20 -15.95
C HIS A 238 21.82 0.59 -14.87
N PRO A 239 21.59 -0.26 -13.85
CA PRO A 239 20.84 0.15 -12.68
C PRO A 239 21.60 1.29 -12.01
N MET A 240 21.05 2.49 -12.09
CA MET A 240 21.59 3.66 -11.39
C MET A 240 21.73 3.32 -9.91
N MET A 241 22.90 3.65 -9.33
CA MET A 241 23.13 3.50 -7.90
C MET A 241 22.12 4.36 -7.13
N GLY A 242 21.08 3.70 -6.64
CA GLY A 242 19.95 4.33 -5.98
C GLY A 242 18.75 3.38 -5.90
N GLY A 243 18.91 2.28 -5.17
CA GLY A 243 17.82 1.64 -4.41
C GLY A 243 16.50 1.27 -5.12
N ALA A 244 16.49 0.97 -6.41
CA ALA A 244 15.40 0.23 -7.06
C ALA A 244 15.96 -0.43 -8.32
N GLY A 245 16.12 -1.75 -8.29
CA GLY A 245 16.56 -2.53 -9.44
C GLY A 245 15.48 -2.62 -10.51
N PRO A 246 15.84 -2.67 -11.81
CA PRO A 246 14.89 -2.71 -12.92
C PRO A 246 14.50 -4.17 -13.21
N GLY A 247 13.21 -4.50 -13.10
CA GLY A 247 12.62 -5.63 -13.83
C GLY A 247 13.22 -7.02 -13.63
N GLY A 248 14.06 -7.22 -12.62
CA GLY A 248 14.22 -8.54 -12.02
C GLY A 248 12.90 -8.85 -11.38
N SER A 249 12.25 -9.93 -11.79
CA SER A 249 11.29 -10.59 -10.91
C SER A 249 12.07 -10.86 -9.62
N HIS A 250 11.88 -9.99 -8.63
CA HIS A 250 12.13 -10.35 -7.24
C HIS A 250 11.12 -11.46 -7.02
N VAL A 251 11.55 -12.70 -7.26
CA VAL A 251 10.80 -13.86 -6.82
C VAL A 251 10.93 -13.78 -5.31
N THR A 252 9.88 -13.31 -4.65
CA THR A 252 9.85 -13.29 -3.19
C THR A 252 10.02 -14.73 -2.73
N ASP A 253 11.11 -15.00 -2.01
CA ASP A 253 11.33 -16.37 -1.56
C ASP A 253 10.43 -16.69 -0.36
N ALA A 254 10.25 -17.98 -0.10
CA ALA A 254 9.36 -18.41 0.97
C ALA A 254 9.88 -18.05 2.38
N ALA A 255 11.16 -17.75 2.55
CA ALA A 255 11.66 -17.21 3.81
C ALA A 255 11.20 -15.76 3.98
N GLU A 256 11.27 -14.95 2.93
CA GLU A 256 10.76 -13.57 2.93
C GLU A 256 9.25 -13.51 3.20
N LEU A 257 8.45 -14.40 2.61
CA LEU A 257 7.01 -14.49 2.90
C LEU A 257 6.71 -14.83 4.38
N ARG A 258 7.49 -15.72 5.00
CA ARG A 258 7.35 -16.05 6.44
C ARG A 258 7.80 -14.92 7.34
N ASP A 259 8.94 -14.33 7.01
CA ASP A 259 9.50 -13.17 7.71
C ASP A 259 8.55 -11.96 7.61
N PHE A 260 7.69 -11.94 6.60
CA PHE A 260 6.62 -10.96 6.46
C PHE A 260 5.38 -11.30 7.30
N HIS A 261 4.94 -12.55 7.27
CA HIS A 261 3.73 -13.01 7.95
C HIS A 261 3.80 -12.82 9.47
N ASN A 262 4.90 -13.23 10.11
CA ASN A 262 4.99 -13.25 11.57
C ASN A 262 4.91 -11.84 12.20
N PRO A 263 5.66 -10.82 11.73
CA PRO A 263 5.50 -9.45 12.23
C PRO A 263 4.10 -8.89 12.02
N LEU A 264 3.43 -9.21 10.90
CA LEU A 264 2.06 -8.78 10.66
C LEU A 264 1.07 -9.43 11.64
N VAL A 265 1.21 -10.72 11.92
CA VAL A 265 0.40 -11.41 12.95
C VAL A 265 0.61 -10.78 14.33
N GLU A 266 1.87 -10.53 14.71
CA GLU A 266 2.18 -9.87 16.00
C GLU A 266 1.64 -8.45 16.07
N PHE A 267 1.68 -7.68 14.97
CA PHE A 267 1.07 -6.36 14.89
C PHE A 267 -0.45 -6.44 15.12
N LEU A 268 -1.13 -7.34 14.42
CA LEU A 268 -2.56 -7.58 14.58
C LEU A 268 -2.91 -8.01 16.00
N LYS A 269 -2.08 -8.86 16.61
CA LYS A 269 -2.25 -9.27 18.01
C LYS A 269 -2.17 -8.07 18.96
N ARG A 270 -1.22 -7.15 18.78
CA ARG A 270 -1.14 -5.91 19.57
C ARG A 270 -2.40 -5.06 19.42
N ALA A 271 -2.95 -4.96 18.20
CA ALA A 271 -4.21 -4.26 17.96
C ALA A 271 -5.36 -4.86 18.81
N VAL A 272 -5.46 -6.19 18.81
CA VAL A 272 -6.47 -6.94 19.58
C VAL A 272 -6.29 -6.77 21.08
N ASP A 273 -5.06 -6.93 21.59
CA ASP A 273 -4.76 -6.83 23.01
C ASP A 273 -5.07 -5.42 23.55
N ARG A 274 -4.86 -4.38 22.73
CA ARG A 274 -5.17 -2.99 23.07
C ARG A 274 -6.64 -2.63 22.84
N GLY A 275 -7.37 -3.40 22.04
CA GLY A 275 -8.70 -3.01 21.53
C GLY A 275 -8.64 -1.77 20.64
N ALA A 276 -7.54 -1.60 19.91
CA ALA A 276 -7.27 -0.43 19.07
C ALA A 276 -7.86 -0.59 17.66
N THR A 277 -8.08 0.55 17.00
CA THR A 277 -8.32 0.64 15.56
C THR A 277 -6.98 0.48 14.83
N LEU A 278 -6.94 -0.43 13.86
CA LEU A 278 -5.81 -0.59 12.94
C LEU A 278 -5.97 0.42 11.81
N LEU A 279 -4.98 1.28 11.60
CA LEU A 279 -4.93 2.24 10.50
C LEU A 279 -3.83 1.80 9.52
N LEU A 280 -4.14 1.79 8.23
CA LEU A 280 -3.16 1.70 7.15
C LEU A 280 -3.01 3.07 6.51
N GLN A 281 -1.78 3.50 6.30
CA GLN A 281 -1.45 4.72 5.57
C GLN A 281 -0.40 4.39 4.51
N ALA A 282 -0.56 4.93 3.32
CA ALA A 282 0.40 4.80 2.24
C ALA A 282 0.67 6.19 1.64
N SER A 283 1.95 6.56 1.52
CA SER A 283 2.49 7.77 0.89
C SER A 283 3.64 7.49 -0.08
#